data_AF-A0A7C7U4V7-F1
#
_entry.id   AF-A0A7C7U4V7-F1
#
_cell.length_a   1.000
_cell.length_b   1.000
_cell.length_c   1.000
_cell.angle_alpha   90.00
_cell.angle_beta   90.00
_cell.angle_gamma   90.00
#
_symmetry.space_group_name_H-M   'P 1'
#
loop_
_entity.id
_entity.type
_entity.pdbx_description
1 polymer ?
#
loop_
_entity_poly.entity_id
_entity_poly.type
_entity_poly.pdbx_seq_one_letter_code
_entity_poly.pdbx_strand_id
1 'polypeptide(L)'
;MTRRAIGWLLVLLLLVLLLWAWPAAANEPDLSLLGPPAVPTIVSVGFALLDLNEINERQETFEFETLITLRWQDDRQAFDPAEAGVQEKYYQGALHVAESFVGWWPQLGIENGAGQFEQRGRLLRIQPDGSIHYLYVLHATAERPLDLKAFPFDEQHLVVRMQVLGHRADQIVLRKLPDATGVVGQLLNIAGWDLKGISVEIEESDILHGYLLNQLVTRLHVEREPFHLVALVVIPLSLLVMLTWSVFWMDEESLSDRINISFIGILSVVA
;
A
#
# COMPACT_ATOMS: atom_id res chain seq x y z
N MET A 1 23.70 -71.56 -2.94
CA MET A 1 22.64 -71.23 -1.96
C MET A 1 21.29 -71.41 -2.62
N THR A 2 20.37 -72.12 -1.96
CA THR A 2 19.07 -72.54 -2.50
C THR A 2 18.14 -71.33 -2.69
N ARG A 3 17.29 -71.33 -3.73
CA ARG A 3 16.34 -70.23 -4.03
C ARG A 3 15.49 -69.78 -2.83
N ARG A 4 15.28 -70.66 -1.84
CA ARG A 4 14.61 -70.34 -0.58
C ARG A 4 15.41 -69.39 0.33
N ALA A 5 16.73 -69.52 0.39
CA ALA A 5 17.58 -68.67 1.23
C ALA A 5 17.62 -67.22 0.74
N ILE A 6 17.58 -67.01 -0.58
CA ILE A 6 17.53 -65.67 -1.20
C ILE A 6 16.20 -64.98 -0.91
N GLY A 7 15.09 -65.72 -0.91
CA GLY A 7 13.76 -65.20 -0.55
C GLY A 7 13.69 -64.70 0.88
N TRP A 8 14.24 -65.44 1.84
CA TRP A 8 14.29 -65.01 3.25
C TRP A 8 15.20 -63.80 3.46
N LEU A 9 16.30 -63.70 2.71
CA LEU A 9 17.22 -62.55 2.77
C LEU A 9 16.56 -61.29 2.22
N LEU A 10 15.79 -61.38 1.14
CA LEU A 10 15.01 -60.26 0.60
C LEU A 10 13.91 -59.81 1.56
N VAL A 11 13.20 -60.73 2.21
CA VAL A 11 12.17 -60.39 3.21
C VAL A 11 12.77 -59.71 4.44
N LEU A 12 13.93 -60.18 4.92
CA LEU A 12 14.67 -59.53 6.01
C LEU A 12 15.15 -58.14 5.61
N LEU A 13 15.65 -57.96 4.38
CA LEU A 13 16.08 -56.66 3.88
C LEU A 13 14.89 -55.68 3.75
N LEU A 14 13.73 -56.17 3.33
CA LEU A 14 12.49 -55.39 3.23
C LEU A 14 11.95 -55.01 4.62
N LEU A 15 12.03 -55.92 5.60
CA LEU A 15 11.67 -55.64 6.99
C LEU A 15 12.63 -54.65 7.65
N VAL A 16 13.93 -54.72 7.36
CA VAL A 16 14.91 -53.74 7.83
C VAL A 16 14.69 -52.38 7.17
N LEU A 17 14.38 -52.34 5.87
CA LEU A 17 13.99 -51.10 5.18
C LEU A 17 12.69 -50.51 5.74
N LEU A 18 11.72 -51.34 6.10
CA LEU A 18 10.48 -50.91 6.75
C LEU A 18 10.69 -50.42 8.20
N LEU A 19 11.65 -51.00 8.93
CA LEU A 19 12.04 -50.54 10.26
C LEU A 19 12.84 -49.23 10.23
N TRP A 20 13.58 -48.95 9.15
CA TRP A 20 14.23 -47.67 8.89
C TRP A 20 13.28 -46.64 8.27
N ALA A 21 12.21 -47.08 7.62
CA ALA A 21 11.10 -46.26 7.17
C ALA A 21 10.07 -46.05 8.29
N TRP A 22 10.53 -45.86 9.53
CA TRP A 22 9.69 -45.21 10.53
C TRP A 22 9.32 -43.85 9.93
N PRO A 23 8.03 -43.51 9.77
CA PRO A 23 7.69 -42.16 9.38
C PRO A 23 8.32 -41.28 10.46
N ALA A 24 9.28 -40.42 10.08
CA ALA A 24 9.62 -39.29 10.91
C ALA A 24 8.28 -38.66 11.25
N ALA A 25 7.92 -38.64 12.54
CA ALA A 25 6.70 -37.99 12.96
C ALA A 25 6.83 -36.56 12.45
N ALA A 26 6.10 -36.24 11.38
CA ALA A 26 5.95 -34.86 10.96
C ALA A 26 5.30 -34.22 12.17
N ASN A 27 6.02 -33.34 12.87
CA ASN A 27 5.43 -32.56 13.95
C ASN A 27 4.18 -31.94 13.37
N GLU A 28 3.01 -32.27 13.93
CA GLU A 28 1.78 -31.65 13.50
C GLU A 28 1.96 -30.13 13.64
N PRO A 29 1.59 -29.34 12.62
CA PRO A 29 1.75 -27.89 12.69
C PRO A 29 0.98 -27.38 13.89
N ASP A 30 1.67 -26.66 14.78
CA ASP A 30 1.03 -26.05 15.94
C ASP A 30 0.07 -24.95 15.47
N LEU A 31 -1.20 -25.31 15.37
CA LEU A 31 -2.26 -24.43 14.89
C LEU A 31 -2.49 -23.23 15.81
N SER A 32 -2.02 -23.28 17.06
CA SER A 32 -2.13 -22.16 17.98
C SER A 32 -1.38 -20.93 17.45
N LEU A 33 -0.28 -21.13 16.72
CA LEU A 33 0.57 -20.07 16.16
C LEU A 33 -0.10 -19.26 15.05
N LEU A 34 -1.21 -19.75 14.47
CA LEU A 34 -1.86 -19.14 13.31
C LEU A 34 -2.80 -17.97 13.65
N GLY A 35 -3.18 -17.84 14.93
CA GLY A 35 -4.02 -16.75 15.42
C GLY A 35 -3.23 -15.64 16.12
N PRO A 36 -3.87 -14.48 16.37
CA PRO A 36 -3.27 -13.41 17.17
C PRO A 36 -2.75 -13.94 18.52
N PRO A 37 -1.59 -13.46 19.00
CA PRO A 37 -0.98 -13.97 20.22
C PRO A 37 -1.77 -13.64 21.48
N ALA A 38 -2.51 -12.54 21.49
CA ALA A 38 -3.32 -12.10 22.62
C ALA A 38 -4.63 -11.42 22.17
N VAL A 39 -5.55 -11.22 23.10
CA VAL A 39 -6.77 -10.44 22.88
C VAL A 39 -6.88 -9.41 24.03
N PRO A 40 -6.63 -8.11 23.79
CA PRO A 40 -6.22 -7.51 22.51
C PRO A 40 -4.74 -7.72 22.19
N THR A 41 -4.41 -7.95 20.91
CA THR A 41 -3.04 -7.79 20.41
C THR A 41 -2.80 -6.34 20.05
N ILE A 42 -1.74 -5.74 20.58
CA ILE A 42 -1.33 -4.38 20.25
C ILE A 42 -0.38 -4.44 19.06
N VAL A 43 -0.76 -3.80 17.96
CA VAL A 43 0.06 -3.69 16.75
C VAL A 43 0.43 -2.24 16.55
N SER A 44 1.71 -1.92 16.71
CA SER A 44 2.22 -0.59 16.39
C SER A 44 2.52 -0.51 14.90
N VAL A 45 1.97 0.49 14.22
CA VAL A 45 2.08 0.67 12.77
C VAL A 45 2.68 2.02 12.41
N GLY A 46 3.67 2.00 11.52
CA GLY A 46 4.27 3.17 10.90
C GLY A 46 3.94 3.22 9.41
N PHE A 47 3.68 4.44 8.92
CA PHE A 47 3.47 4.74 7.50
C PHE A 47 4.52 5.73 7.04
N ALA A 48 5.49 5.26 6.25
CA ALA A 48 6.50 6.10 5.64
C ALA A 48 6.18 6.23 4.14
N LEU A 49 5.78 7.42 3.69
CA LEU A 49 5.56 7.70 2.28
C LEU A 49 6.91 7.69 1.55
N LEU A 50 7.05 6.83 0.54
CA LEU A 50 8.24 6.72 -0.32
C LEU A 50 8.05 7.50 -1.62
N ASP A 51 6.88 7.35 -2.25
CA ASP A 51 6.52 8.08 -3.46
C ASP A 51 5.00 8.29 -3.59
N LEU A 52 4.61 9.32 -4.34
CA LEU A 52 3.25 9.55 -4.81
C LEU A 52 3.36 9.67 -6.35
N ASN A 53 2.94 8.62 -7.04
CA ASN A 53 3.30 8.37 -8.43
C ASN A 53 2.42 9.17 -9.40
N GLU A 54 1.10 9.06 -9.23
CA GLU A 54 0.11 9.69 -10.10
C GLU A 54 -1.13 10.08 -9.30
N ILE A 55 -1.75 11.20 -9.69
CA ILE A 55 -3.11 11.57 -9.30
C ILE A 55 -3.93 11.65 -10.59
N ASN A 56 -4.94 10.79 -10.72
CA ASN A 56 -5.79 10.72 -11.90
C ASN A 56 -7.11 11.45 -11.64
N GLU A 57 -7.30 12.62 -12.25
CA GLU A 57 -8.50 13.43 -11.97
C GLU A 57 -9.77 12.87 -12.58
N ARG A 58 -9.66 12.08 -13.66
CA ARG A 58 -10.81 11.48 -14.33
C ARG A 58 -11.36 10.30 -13.54
N GLN A 59 -10.46 9.47 -13.01
CA GLN A 59 -10.83 8.28 -12.22
C GLN A 59 -10.99 8.60 -10.74
N GLU A 60 -10.59 9.80 -10.29
CA GLU A 60 -10.57 10.19 -8.88
C GLU A 60 -9.72 9.22 -8.04
N THR A 61 -8.56 8.85 -8.57
CA THR A 61 -7.63 7.90 -7.94
C THR A 61 -6.24 8.52 -7.78
N PHE A 62 -5.46 7.96 -6.85
CA PHE A 62 -4.05 8.29 -6.71
C PHE A 62 -3.23 7.05 -6.36
N GLU A 63 -2.04 6.95 -6.95
CA GLU A 63 -1.12 5.83 -6.79
C GLU A 63 0.07 6.24 -5.92
N PHE A 64 0.38 5.44 -4.90
CA PHE A 64 1.43 5.75 -3.93
C PHE A 64 2.26 4.52 -3.60
N GLU A 65 3.52 4.77 -3.22
CA GLU A 65 4.43 3.79 -2.67
C GLU A 65 4.76 4.16 -1.22
N THR A 66 4.63 3.21 -0.31
CA THR A 66 4.87 3.43 1.12
C THR A 66 5.62 2.25 1.74
N LEU A 67 6.52 2.56 2.69
CA LEU A 67 7.09 1.59 3.60
C LEU A 67 6.19 1.46 4.82
N ILE A 68 5.58 0.28 4.98
CA ILE A 68 4.81 -0.06 6.17
C ILE A 68 5.73 -0.75 7.16
N THR A 69 5.70 -0.30 8.41
CA THR A 69 6.40 -0.94 9.53
C THR A 69 5.40 -1.39 10.59
N LEU A 70 5.41 -2.66 10.95
CA LEU A 70 4.58 -3.26 11.99
C LEU A 70 5.47 -3.79 13.11
N ARG A 71 5.06 -3.53 14.36
CA ARG A 71 5.68 -4.09 15.56
C ARG A 71 4.60 -4.67 16.47
N TRP A 72 4.76 -5.93 16.85
CA TRP A 72 3.90 -6.59 17.84
C TRP A 72 4.71 -7.59 18.66
N GLN A 73 4.14 -8.02 19.78
CA GLN A 73 4.73 -9.00 20.69
C GLN A 73 4.06 -10.36 20.48
N ASP A 74 4.84 -11.42 20.32
CA ASP A 74 4.36 -12.81 20.30
C ASP A 74 5.30 -13.71 21.14
N ASP A 75 4.92 -13.96 22.39
CA ASP A 75 5.72 -14.74 23.34
C ASP A 75 5.94 -16.19 22.86
N ARG A 76 5.08 -16.71 21.97
CA ARG A 76 5.22 -18.07 21.42
C ARG A 76 6.40 -18.16 20.44
N GLN A 77 6.88 -17.01 19.94
CA GLN A 77 8.03 -16.91 19.03
C GLN A 77 9.35 -16.62 19.75
N ALA A 78 9.30 -16.40 21.07
CA ALA A 78 10.48 -16.20 21.90
C ALA A 78 11.44 -17.39 21.82
N PHE A 79 12.73 -17.14 21.92
CA PHE A 79 13.76 -18.16 21.80
C PHE A 79 15.01 -17.79 22.59
N ASP A 80 15.76 -18.80 23.05
CA ASP A 80 17.05 -18.57 23.69
C ASP A 80 18.13 -18.31 22.61
N PRO A 81 18.79 -17.14 22.61
CA PRO A 81 19.89 -16.84 21.70
C PRO A 81 21.06 -17.80 21.80
N ALA A 82 21.32 -18.36 22.98
CA ALA A 82 22.41 -19.31 23.20
C ALA A 82 22.14 -20.66 22.54
N GLU A 83 20.89 -21.12 22.57
CA GLU A 83 20.46 -22.36 21.90
C GLU A 83 20.31 -22.16 20.39
N ALA A 84 19.76 -21.02 19.97
CA ALA A 84 19.56 -20.71 18.55
C ALA A 84 20.85 -20.27 17.82
N GLY A 85 21.89 -19.87 18.57
CA GLY A 85 23.16 -19.38 18.02
C GLY A 85 23.08 -18.03 17.32
N VAL A 86 21.96 -17.31 17.44
CA VAL A 86 21.70 -16.02 16.79
C VAL A 86 21.07 -15.03 17.79
N GLN A 87 21.39 -13.75 17.65
CA GLN A 87 20.81 -12.69 18.49
C GLN A 87 19.42 -12.24 18.01
N GLU A 88 19.10 -12.49 16.74
CA GLU A 88 17.78 -12.28 16.15
C GLU A 88 17.55 -13.29 15.03
N LYS A 89 16.31 -13.73 14.85
CA LYS A 89 15.91 -14.47 13.65
C LYS A 89 15.56 -13.47 12.56
N TYR A 90 16.12 -13.66 11.37
CA TYR A 90 16.02 -12.72 10.26
C TYR A 90 15.49 -13.43 9.01
N TYR A 91 14.36 -12.96 8.49
CA TYR A 91 13.72 -13.50 7.29
C TYR A 91 13.54 -12.38 6.28
N GLN A 92 14.05 -12.58 5.07
CA GLN A 92 14.03 -11.56 4.00
C GLN A 92 13.55 -12.16 2.69
N GLY A 93 12.68 -11.41 2.01
CA GLY A 93 12.08 -11.80 0.75
C GLY A 93 10.74 -12.50 0.95
N ALA A 94 9.83 -12.33 -0.01
CA ALA A 94 8.45 -12.80 0.13
C ALA A 94 8.35 -14.32 0.30
N LEU A 95 9.14 -15.08 -0.48
CA LEU A 95 9.14 -16.54 -0.40
C LEU A 95 9.75 -17.06 0.90
N HIS A 96 10.90 -16.52 1.31
CA HIS A 96 11.57 -16.94 2.53
C HIS A 96 10.73 -16.67 3.78
N VAL A 97 10.06 -15.51 3.83
CA VAL A 97 9.11 -15.24 4.91
C VAL A 97 7.95 -16.24 4.86
N ALA A 98 7.35 -16.49 3.69
CA ALA A 98 6.19 -17.37 3.56
C ALA A 98 6.48 -18.85 3.85
N GLU A 99 7.68 -19.34 3.54
CA GLU A 99 8.06 -20.75 3.71
C GLU A 99 8.66 -21.04 5.09
N SER A 100 9.39 -20.08 5.67
CA SER A 100 10.15 -20.32 6.91
C SER A 100 9.50 -19.74 8.17
N PHE A 101 8.66 -18.71 8.06
CA PHE A 101 7.98 -18.15 9.23
C PHE A 101 6.66 -18.87 9.49
N VAL A 102 6.59 -19.56 10.63
CA VAL A 102 5.38 -20.22 11.11
C VAL A 102 4.85 -19.44 12.30
N GLY A 103 3.92 -18.52 12.04
CA GLY A 103 3.33 -17.65 13.05
C GLY A 103 2.24 -16.75 12.45
N TRP A 104 1.55 -16.01 13.30
CA TRP A 104 0.56 -15.03 12.87
C TRP A 104 1.22 -13.69 12.55
N TRP A 105 0.76 -13.02 11.51
CA TRP A 105 1.11 -11.64 11.23
C TRP A 105 -0.12 -10.84 10.77
N PRO A 106 -0.26 -9.58 11.21
CA PRO A 106 -1.40 -8.73 10.87
C PRO A 106 -1.44 -8.45 9.36
N GLN A 107 -2.60 -8.73 8.73
CA GLN A 107 -2.87 -8.39 7.33
C GLN A 107 -3.50 -7.00 7.26
N LEU A 108 -2.77 -5.98 6.79
CA LEU A 108 -3.38 -4.68 6.51
C LEU A 108 -4.05 -4.69 5.13
N GLY A 109 -5.33 -4.34 5.10
CA GLY A 109 -6.07 -4.04 3.89
C GLY A 109 -6.33 -2.55 3.75
N ILE A 110 -6.45 -2.07 2.51
CA ILE A 110 -6.81 -0.69 2.19
C ILE A 110 -8.32 -0.65 1.96
N GLU A 111 -9.04 0.14 2.75
CA GLU A 111 -10.51 0.24 2.66
C GLU A 111 -10.93 0.92 1.35
N ASN A 112 -10.31 2.06 1.04
CA ASN A 112 -10.58 2.82 -0.18
C ASN A 112 -9.58 2.48 -1.30
N GLY A 113 -9.15 1.22 -1.39
CA GLY A 113 -8.24 0.77 -2.44
C GLY A 113 -8.94 0.65 -3.80
N ALA A 114 -8.32 1.21 -4.85
CA ALA A 114 -8.73 1.06 -6.24
C ALA A 114 -7.86 -0.02 -6.92
N GLY A 115 -8.43 -1.12 -7.38
CA GLY A 115 -7.66 -2.14 -8.11
C GLY A 115 -6.74 -3.00 -7.23
N GLN A 116 -5.61 -3.44 -7.80
CA GLN A 116 -4.67 -4.34 -7.13
C GLN A 116 -3.58 -3.57 -6.39
N PHE A 117 -3.18 -4.07 -5.23
CA PHE A 117 -1.97 -3.62 -4.53
C PHE A 117 -0.87 -4.65 -4.65
N GLU A 118 0.38 -4.20 -4.60
CA GLU A 118 1.55 -5.05 -4.62
C GLU A 118 2.40 -4.84 -3.37
N GLN A 119 2.84 -5.93 -2.76
CA GLN A 119 3.78 -5.90 -1.65
C GLN A 119 5.14 -6.43 -2.08
N ARG A 120 6.18 -5.63 -1.89
CA ARG A 120 7.57 -5.94 -2.21
C ARG A 120 8.46 -5.76 -0.98
N GLY A 121 9.71 -6.25 -1.07
CA GLY A 121 10.73 -5.95 -0.05
C GLY A 121 10.33 -6.34 1.37
N ARG A 122 9.80 -7.56 1.56
CA ARG A 122 9.38 -8.06 2.89
C ARG A 122 10.60 -8.40 3.74
N LEU A 123 10.59 -7.93 4.97
CA LEU A 123 11.56 -8.26 6.00
C LEU A 123 10.83 -8.52 7.32
N LEU A 124 11.17 -9.63 7.98
CA LEU A 124 10.65 -10.00 9.29
C LEU A 124 11.83 -10.31 10.22
N ARG A 125 11.86 -9.66 11.39
CA ARG A 125 12.87 -9.86 12.42
C ARG A 125 12.19 -10.24 13.72
N ILE A 126 12.68 -11.28 14.37
CA ILE A 126 12.18 -11.74 15.67
C ILE A 126 13.30 -11.58 16.69
N GLN A 127 13.03 -10.83 17.74
CA GLN A 127 13.91 -10.65 18.88
C GLN A 127 13.76 -11.82 19.86
N PRO A 128 14.76 -12.06 20.75
CA PRO A 128 14.74 -13.19 21.68
C PRO A 128 13.53 -13.21 22.62
N ASP A 129 13.03 -12.03 22.97
CA ASP A 129 11.88 -11.82 23.83
C ASP A 129 10.54 -12.10 23.14
N GLY A 130 10.51 -12.39 21.83
CA GLY A 130 9.28 -12.54 21.05
C GLY A 130 8.77 -11.25 20.40
N SER A 131 9.51 -10.13 20.49
CA SER A 131 9.17 -8.91 19.75
C SER A 131 9.40 -9.12 18.25
N ILE A 132 8.35 -8.91 17.45
CA ILE A 132 8.41 -9.07 15.99
C ILE A 132 8.36 -7.72 15.30
N HIS A 133 9.29 -7.52 14.37
CA HIS A 133 9.37 -6.36 13.50
C HIS A 133 9.15 -6.82 12.07
N TYR A 134 8.06 -6.37 11.45
CA TYR A 134 7.74 -6.69 10.07
C TYR A 134 7.69 -5.40 9.25
N LEU A 135 8.40 -5.38 8.13
CA LEU A 135 8.34 -4.27 7.19
C LEU A 135 8.18 -4.79 5.77
N TYR A 136 7.49 -3.99 4.97
CA TYR A 136 7.32 -4.23 3.54
C TYR A 136 7.03 -2.92 2.83
N VAL A 137 7.40 -2.88 1.55
CA VAL A 137 7.00 -1.80 0.65
C VAL A 137 5.66 -2.17 0.04
N LEU A 138 4.72 -1.24 0.10
CA LEU A 138 3.38 -1.34 -0.46
C LEU A 138 3.26 -0.34 -1.60
N HIS A 139 2.94 -0.85 -2.77
CA HIS A 139 2.54 -0.07 -3.92
C HIS A 139 1.04 -0.25 -4.13
N ALA A 140 0.27 0.82 -4.10
CA ALA A 140 -1.18 0.73 -4.17
C ALA A 140 -1.82 1.98 -4.77
N THR A 141 -3.04 1.79 -5.29
CA THR A 141 -3.90 2.88 -5.74
C THR A 141 -5.08 3.01 -4.77
N ALA A 142 -5.47 4.24 -4.44
CA ALA A 142 -6.63 4.53 -3.61
C ALA A 142 -7.59 5.50 -4.31
N GLU A 143 -8.88 5.36 -4.02
CA GLU A 143 -9.95 6.20 -4.55
C GLU A 143 -10.26 7.34 -3.58
N ARG A 144 -10.39 8.55 -4.13
CA ARG A 144 -10.81 9.73 -3.38
C ARG A 144 -11.41 10.78 -4.33
N PRO A 145 -12.67 11.20 -4.11
CA PRO A 145 -13.25 12.31 -4.85
C PRO A 145 -12.41 13.59 -4.71
N LEU A 146 -12.21 14.28 -5.83
CA LEU A 146 -11.40 15.51 -5.89
C LEU A 146 -12.29 16.75 -5.94
N ASP A 147 -11.89 17.83 -5.27
CA ASP A 147 -12.60 19.11 -5.36
C ASP A 147 -11.98 19.99 -6.46
N LEU A 148 -12.54 19.93 -7.67
CA LEU A 148 -12.01 20.62 -8.85
C LEU A 148 -12.62 22.02 -9.06
N LYS A 149 -13.33 22.59 -8.08
CA LYS A 149 -14.00 23.90 -8.24
C LYS A 149 -13.02 25.04 -8.57
N ALA A 150 -11.81 24.98 -8.03
CA ALA A 150 -10.78 25.99 -8.19
C ALA A 150 -9.77 25.65 -9.30
N PHE A 151 -10.02 24.62 -10.11
CA PHE A 151 -9.09 24.16 -11.14
C PHE A 151 -8.67 25.31 -12.10
N PRO A 152 -7.37 25.46 -12.45
CA PRO A 152 -6.22 24.63 -12.06
C PRO A 152 -5.46 25.12 -10.80
N PHE A 153 -6.09 25.94 -9.96
CA PHE A 153 -5.51 26.50 -8.74
C PHE A 153 -6.04 25.79 -7.49
N ASP A 154 -6.29 24.49 -7.60
CA ASP A 154 -6.88 23.65 -6.58
C ASP A 154 -5.85 22.99 -5.64
N GLU A 155 -6.28 22.73 -4.41
CA GLU A 155 -5.60 21.91 -3.41
C GLU A 155 -6.44 20.66 -3.14
N GLN A 156 -5.78 19.54 -2.86
CA GLN A 156 -6.45 18.26 -2.58
C GLN A 156 -5.98 17.65 -1.27
N HIS A 157 -6.93 17.01 -0.58
CA HIS A 157 -6.70 16.22 0.62
C HIS A 157 -6.95 14.74 0.31
N LEU A 158 -5.87 14.05 -0.10
CA LEU A 158 -5.91 12.62 -0.39
C LEU A 158 -5.90 11.85 0.93
N VAL A 159 -6.66 10.77 1.01
CA VAL A 159 -6.81 9.98 2.24
C VAL A 159 -6.62 8.51 1.91
N VAL A 160 -5.76 7.82 2.67
CA VAL A 160 -5.60 6.37 2.64
C VAL A 160 -6.09 5.82 3.97
N ARG A 161 -7.04 4.88 3.93
CA ARG A 161 -7.55 4.19 5.12
C ARG A 161 -7.09 2.74 5.09
N MET A 162 -6.31 2.33 6.09
CA MET A 162 -5.88 0.94 6.24
C MET A 162 -6.37 0.35 7.55
N GLN A 163 -6.67 -0.94 7.55
CA GLN A 163 -7.13 -1.65 8.74
C GLN A 163 -6.64 -3.09 8.74
N VAL A 164 -6.57 -3.71 9.92
CA VAL A 164 -6.24 -5.14 10.00
C VAL A 164 -7.47 -5.95 9.60
N LEU A 165 -7.32 -6.81 8.59
CA LEU A 165 -8.39 -7.64 8.06
C LEU A 165 -8.77 -8.74 9.05
N GLY A 166 -10.07 -9.03 9.15
CA GLY A 166 -10.60 -10.16 9.92
C GLY A 166 -10.66 -9.96 11.43
N HIS A 167 -10.32 -8.77 11.95
CA HIS A 167 -10.25 -8.49 13.38
C HIS A 167 -10.93 -7.19 13.76
N ARG A 168 -11.58 -7.18 14.93
CA ARG A 168 -12.25 -6.02 15.51
C ARG A 168 -11.31 -5.16 16.35
N ALA A 169 -11.74 -3.94 16.68
CA ALA A 169 -10.98 -3.03 17.53
C ALA A 169 -10.71 -3.56 18.95
N ASP A 170 -11.57 -4.44 19.48
CA ASP A 170 -11.39 -5.12 20.77
C ASP A 170 -10.39 -6.31 20.69
N GLN A 171 -10.14 -6.82 19.49
CA GLN A 171 -9.21 -7.93 19.27
C GLN A 171 -7.81 -7.46 18.86
N ILE A 172 -7.74 -6.42 18.02
CA ILE A 172 -6.48 -5.83 17.58
C ILE A 172 -6.55 -4.32 17.75
N VAL A 173 -5.64 -3.81 18.56
CA VAL A 173 -5.51 -2.38 18.84
C VAL A 173 -4.32 -1.84 18.06
N LEU A 174 -4.60 -0.94 17.11
CA LEU A 174 -3.55 -0.23 16.38
C LEU A 174 -2.98 0.90 17.23
N ARG A 175 -1.67 1.07 17.18
CA ARG A 175 -0.98 2.24 17.74
C ARG A 175 -0.10 2.86 16.66
N LYS A 176 -0.06 4.18 16.61
CA LYS A 176 0.89 4.88 15.73
C LYS A 176 2.32 4.62 16.20
N LEU A 177 3.22 4.37 15.25
CA LEU A 177 4.66 4.22 15.46
C LEU A 177 5.38 5.48 14.93
N PRO A 178 5.64 6.50 15.76
CA PRO A 178 6.08 7.82 15.29
C PRO A 178 7.47 7.80 14.64
N ASP A 179 8.37 6.93 15.11
CA ASP A 179 9.73 6.75 14.58
C ASP A 179 9.77 6.16 13.17
N ALA A 180 8.69 5.50 12.75
CA ALA A 180 8.55 4.89 11.43
C ALA A 180 7.43 5.54 10.59
N THR A 181 7.05 6.78 10.93
CA THR A 181 5.97 7.50 10.25
C THR A 181 6.46 8.84 9.70
N GLY A 182 6.12 9.14 8.45
CA GLY A 182 6.44 10.43 7.81
C GLY A 182 6.70 10.31 6.32
N VAL A 183 7.54 11.21 5.81
CA VAL A 183 8.06 11.17 4.44
C VAL A 183 9.50 10.67 4.49
N VAL A 184 9.84 9.70 3.64
CA VAL A 184 11.20 9.18 3.50
C VAL A 184 11.71 9.53 2.11
N GLY A 185 12.73 10.40 2.04
CA GLY A 185 13.29 10.91 0.79
C GLY A 185 13.23 12.45 0.74
N GLN A 186 14.23 13.07 0.11
CA GLN A 186 14.36 14.54 0.07
C GLN A 186 13.51 15.21 -1.02
N LEU A 187 13.00 14.46 -2.01
CA LEU A 187 12.27 14.97 -3.17
C LEU A 187 11.16 14.00 -3.56
N LEU A 188 10.01 14.08 -2.89
CA LEU A 188 8.76 13.55 -3.45
C LEU A 188 8.37 14.50 -4.57
N ASN A 189 8.65 14.13 -5.82
CA ASN A 189 8.37 14.96 -6.99
C ASN A 189 7.23 14.34 -7.79
N ILE A 190 6.01 14.68 -7.42
CA ILE A 190 4.82 14.29 -8.17
C ILE A 190 4.69 15.27 -9.34
N ALA A 191 4.53 14.75 -10.56
CA ALA A 191 4.39 15.61 -11.73
C ALA A 191 3.13 16.50 -11.61
N GLY A 192 3.32 17.82 -11.61
CA GLY A 192 2.22 18.79 -11.58
C GLY A 192 1.58 19.00 -10.20
N TRP A 193 2.18 18.46 -9.13
CA TRP A 193 1.67 18.60 -7.77
C TRP A 193 2.79 18.75 -6.74
N ASP A 194 2.56 19.63 -5.77
CA ASP A 194 3.43 19.83 -4.61
C ASP A 194 2.83 19.14 -3.37
N LEU A 195 3.58 18.24 -2.74
CA LEU A 195 3.21 17.73 -1.41
C LEU A 195 3.54 18.77 -0.33
N LYS A 196 2.52 19.32 0.34
CA LYS A 196 2.70 20.29 1.43
C LYS A 196 2.75 19.66 2.80
N GLY A 197 2.15 18.48 2.98
CA GLY A 197 2.17 17.82 4.28
C GLY A 197 1.55 16.43 4.30
N ILE A 198 1.90 15.68 5.34
CA ILE A 198 1.36 14.37 5.67
C ILE A 198 0.88 14.36 7.12
N SER A 199 -0.32 13.85 7.38
CA SER A 199 -0.77 13.45 8.71
C SER A 199 -1.07 11.96 8.72
N VAL A 200 -0.76 11.31 9.83
CA VAL A 200 -1.03 9.88 10.04
C VAL A 200 -1.59 9.72 11.43
N GLU A 201 -2.81 9.21 11.51
CA GLU A 201 -3.58 9.10 12.75
C GLU A 201 -4.20 7.70 12.86
N ILE A 202 -4.50 7.28 14.09
CA ILE A 202 -5.32 6.09 14.32
C ILE A 202 -6.71 6.57 14.66
N GLU A 203 -7.71 6.11 13.91
CA GLU A 203 -9.12 6.44 14.11
C GLU A 203 -9.92 5.17 14.32
N GLU A 204 -10.93 5.24 15.19
CA GLU A 204 -11.95 4.20 15.31
C GLU A 204 -13.09 4.50 14.34
N SER A 205 -13.48 3.49 13.55
CA SER A 205 -14.59 3.58 12.60
C SER A 205 -15.65 2.55 12.95
N ASP A 206 -16.92 2.98 13.04
CA ASP A 206 -18.08 2.10 13.20
C ASP A 206 -18.67 1.79 11.83
N ILE A 207 -18.52 0.54 11.38
CA ILE A 207 -18.92 0.14 10.02
C ILE A 207 -20.33 -0.44 10.03
N LEU A 208 -20.74 -1.11 11.12
CA LEU A 208 -21.99 -1.89 11.19
C LEU A 208 -22.57 -1.91 12.61
N HIS A 209 -22.93 -0.75 13.16
CA HIS A 209 -23.70 -0.62 14.41
C HIS A 209 -23.10 -1.42 15.59
N GLY A 210 -21.84 -1.12 15.93
CA GLY A 210 -21.11 -1.77 17.04
C GLY A 210 -19.95 -2.66 16.59
N TYR A 211 -19.66 -2.70 15.28
CA TYR A 211 -18.45 -3.32 14.75
C TYR A 211 -17.37 -2.26 14.57
N LEU A 212 -16.73 -1.90 15.68
CA LEU A 212 -15.63 -0.94 15.72
C LEU A 212 -14.38 -1.56 15.11
N LEU A 213 -13.76 -0.85 14.16
CA LEU A 213 -12.46 -1.17 13.60
C LEU A 213 -11.46 -0.07 13.92
N ASN A 214 -10.22 -0.49 14.23
CA ASN A 214 -9.09 0.42 14.33
C ASN A 214 -8.52 0.64 12.93
N GLN A 215 -8.50 1.89 12.48
CA GLN A 215 -8.01 2.28 11.17
C GLN A 215 -6.79 3.18 11.31
N LEU A 216 -5.79 2.92 10.49
CA LEU A 216 -4.70 3.84 10.19
C LEU A 216 -5.15 4.76 9.07
N VAL A 217 -5.32 6.05 9.38
CA VAL A 217 -5.78 7.07 8.46
C VAL A 217 -4.61 8.00 8.13
N THR A 218 -4.14 7.92 6.89
CA THR A 218 -3.11 8.80 6.34
C THR A 218 -3.77 9.87 5.49
N ARG A 219 -3.45 11.14 5.73
CA ARG A 219 -3.89 12.30 4.96
C ARG A 219 -2.70 12.96 4.28
N LEU A 220 -2.78 13.15 2.97
CA LEU A 220 -1.78 13.86 2.17
C LEU A 220 -2.40 15.18 1.70
N HIS A 221 -1.73 16.29 2.00
CA HIS A 221 -2.09 17.61 1.47
C HIS A 221 -1.23 17.88 0.24
N VAL A 222 -1.85 18.02 -0.92
CA VAL A 222 -1.18 18.35 -2.18
C VAL A 222 -1.77 19.62 -2.81
N GLU A 223 -0.93 20.46 -3.40
CA GLU A 223 -1.32 21.67 -4.15
C GLU A 223 -0.94 21.46 -5.62
N ARG A 224 -1.82 21.82 -6.56
CA ARG A 224 -1.51 21.69 -7.99
C ARG A 224 -0.47 22.74 -8.41
N GLU A 225 0.43 22.38 -9.31
CA GLU A 225 1.29 23.35 -10.01
C GLU A 225 0.57 23.90 -11.26
N PRO A 226 0.01 25.13 -11.24
CA PRO A 226 -0.85 25.61 -12.32
C PRO A 226 -0.06 26.07 -13.55
N PHE A 227 1.24 26.36 -13.42
CA PHE A 227 2.01 27.13 -14.40
C PHE A 227 1.95 26.52 -15.80
N HIS A 228 2.17 25.21 -15.90
CA HIS A 228 2.18 24.51 -17.18
C HIS A 228 0.80 24.61 -17.87
N LEU A 229 -0.28 24.35 -17.13
CA LEU A 229 -1.64 24.41 -17.66
C LEU A 229 -2.03 25.83 -18.04
N VAL A 230 -1.67 26.82 -17.23
CA VAL A 230 -1.93 28.22 -17.52
C VAL A 230 -1.20 28.65 -18.80
N ALA A 231 0.08 28.30 -18.92
CA ALA A 231 0.90 28.69 -20.07
C ALA A 231 0.45 28.04 -21.39
N LEU A 232 0.07 26.76 -21.36
CA LEU A 232 -0.26 25.99 -22.57
C LEU A 232 -1.73 26.03 -22.96
N VAL A 233 -2.64 26.23 -22.00
CA VAL A 233 -4.09 26.19 -22.25
C VAL A 233 -4.69 27.57 -22.04
N VAL A 234 -4.56 28.13 -20.83
CA VAL A 234 -5.28 29.36 -20.47
C VAL A 234 -4.81 30.56 -21.29
N ILE A 235 -3.50 30.75 -21.47
CA ILE A 235 -2.95 31.89 -22.23
C ILE A 235 -3.35 31.82 -23.71
N PRO A 236 -3.13 30.72 -24.46
CA PRO A 236 -3.54 30.64 -25.86
C PRO A 236 -5.04 30.82 -26.07
N LEU A 237 -5.87 30.23 -25.21
CA LEU A 237 -7.32 30.32 -25.29
C LEU A 237 -7.80 31.75 -25.00
N SER A 238 -7.15 32.44 -24.05
CA SER A 238 -7.40 33.86 -23.79
C SER A 238 -7.03 34.74 -24.99
N LEU A 239 -5.87 34.49 -25.62
CA LEU A 239 -5.46 35.20 -26.84
C LEU A 239 -6.44 34.97 -27.99
N LEU A 240 -6.94 33.73 -28.14
CA LEU A 240 -7.94 33.39 -29.13
C LEU A 240 -9.23 34.17 -28.91
N VAL A 241 -9.74 34.23 -27.68
CA VAL A 241 -10.92 35.02 -27.34
C VAL A 241 -10.69 36.51 -27.67
N MET A 242 -9.52 37.07 -27.33
CA MET A 242 -9.19 38.45 -27.69
C MET A 242 -9.16 38.66 -29.21
N LEU A 243 -8.64 37.70 -29.99
CA LEU A 243 -8.67 37.76 -31.45
C LEU A 243 -10.10 37.72 -31.99
N THR A 244 -11.00 36.93 -31.40
CA THR A 244 -12.41 36.94 -31.81
C THR A 244 -13.09 38.28 -31.54
N TRP A 245 -12.68 39.00 -30.50
CA TRP A 245 -13.18 40.36 -30.26
C TRP A 245 -12.73 41.38 -31.31
N SER A 246 -11.64 41.14 -32.04
CA SER A 246 -11.18 42.05 -33.11
C SER A 246 -12.25 42.33 -34.17
N VAL A 247 -13.20 41.41 -34.36
CA VAL A 247 -14.36 41.55 -35.25
C VAL A 247 -15.18 42.82 -34.96
N PHE A 248 -15.22 43.29 -33.71
CA PHE A 248 -15.94 44.52 -33.33
C PHE A 248 -15.30 45.80 -33.91
N TRP A 249 -14.03 45.75 -34.32
CA TRP A 249 -13.29 46.90 -34.87
C TRP A 249 -13.10 46.85 -36.39
N MET A 250 -13.60 45.81 -37.08
CA MET A 250 -13.55 45.76 -38.54
C MET A 250 -14.59 46.69 -39.18
N ASP A 251 -14.43 47.01 -40.47
CA ASP A 251 -15.38 47.81 -41.24
C ASP A 251 -16.64 47.01 -41.62
N GLU A 252 -17.80 47.66 -41.67
CA GLU A 252 -19.11 47.01 -41.92
C GLU A 252 -19.17 46.29 -43.27
N GLU A 253 -18.42 46.78 -44.26
CA GLU A 253 -18.37 46.21 -45.61
C GLU A 253 -17.65 44.85 -45.68
N SER A 254 -16.85 44.50 -44.67
CA SER A 254 -16.06 43.24 -44.61
C SER A 254 -16.80 42.06 -43.96
N LEU A 255 -18.09 41.92 -44.24
CA LEU A 255 -18.97 40.96 -43.56
C LEU A 255 -18.48 39.50 -43.70
N SER A 256 -17.91 39.14 -44.86
CA SER A 256 -17.33 37.80 -45.09
C SER A 256 -16.15 37.49 -44.17
N ASP A 257 -15.25 38.46 -43.94
CA ASP A 257 -14.05 38.25 -43.14
C ASP A 257 -14.39 38.13 -41.65
N ARG A 258 -15.35 38.94 -41.18
CA ARG A 258 -15.89 38.86 -39.81
C ARG A 258 -16.48 37.48 -39.51
N ILE A 259 -17.23 36.92 -40.47
CA ILE A 259 -17.82 35.59 -40.37
C ILE A 259 -16.71 34.53 -40.30
N ASN A 260 -15.71 34.62 -41.19
CA ASN A 260 -14.59 33.68 -41.21
C ASN A 260 -13.80 33.66 -39.89
N ILE A 261 -13.44 34.82 -39.34
CA ILE A 261 -12.72 34.91 -38.05
C ILE A 261 -13.55 34.29 -36.92
N SER A 262 -14.86 34.56 -36.90
CA SER A 262 -15.77 34.01 -35.89
C SER A 262 -15.88 32.49 -35.99
N PHE A 263 -16.02 31.94 -37.20
CA PHE A 263 -16.08 30.49 -37.43
C PHE A 263 -14.77 29.79 -37.04
N ILE A 264 -13.62 30.35 -37.43
CA ILE A 264 -12.30 29.80 -37.08
C ILE A 264 -12.11 29.83 -35.55
N GLY A 265 -12.52 30.92 -34.89
CA GLY A 265 -12.47 31.04 -33.44
C GLY A 265 -13.31 29.98 -32.74
N ILE A 266 -14.57 29.80 -33.13
CA ILE A 266 -15.45 28.77 -32.58
C ILE A 266 -14.87 27.37 -32.80
N LEU A 267 -14.43 27.07 -34.02
CA LEU A 267 -13.85 25.76 -34.35
C LEU A 267 -12.62 25.45 -33.50
N SER A 268 -11.81 26.46 -33.23
CA SER A 268 -10.57 26.32 -32.45
C SER A 268 -10.79 26.24 -30.94
N VAL A 269 -11.93 26.72 -30.41
CA VAL A 269 -12.33 26.53 -29.00
C VAL A 269 -12.98 25.17 -28.77
N VAL A 270 -13.66 24.63 -29.78
CA VAL A 270 -14.27 23.29 -29.73
C VAL A 270 -13.24 22.18 -29.89
N ALA A 271 -12.17 22.44 -30.64
CA ALA A 271 -11.04 21.53 -30.82
C ALA A 271 -10.17 21.43 -29.56
#